data_AF-A0AAD8CZ51-F1
#
_entry.id   AF-A0AAD8CZ51-F1
#
_cell.length_a   1.000
_cell.length_b   1.000
_cell.length_c   1.000
_cell.angle_alpha   90.00
_cell.angle_beta   90.00
_cell.angle_gamma   90.00
#
_symmetry.space_group_name_H-M   'P 1'
#
loop_
_entity.id
_entity.type
_entity.pdbx_description
1 polymer ?
#
loop_
_entity_poly.entity_id
_entity_poly.type
_entity_poly.pdbx_seq_one_letter_code
_entity_poly.pdbx_strand_id
1 'polypeptide(L)'
;GMVILKLFATFFCFIASGVQCDDTRSCADGSTCCKTRAGGWACCPLPKAVCCDDHEHCCPEDTTCDLAAGTCDQGGFSVPWLKKVPALVNEPNEEKCDDETSCPDGSTCCKLSTGDWACCPLPHGVCCNDQEHCCPQGYQCNMQTSTCERQSLVFPWVFQKAPLYSLSAASPDSRGNDKCDDQHYCSDQQTCCKTAAGTWGCCPYSKVTRDPVKHIEATLNVPEWISD
;
A
#
# COMPACT_ATOMS: atom_id res chain seq x y z
N GLY A 1 -23.75 -6.48 44.02
CA GLY A 1 -23.39 -7.31 42.85
C GLY A 1 -24.20 -6.79 41.68
N MET A 2 -23.70 -6.64 40.46
CA MET A 2 -22.68 -7.42 39.75
C MET A 2 -21.77 -6.49 38.92
N VAL A 3 -20.50 -6.86 38.90
CA VAL A 3 -19.43 -6.28 38.08
C VAL A 3 -19.64 -6.75 36.64
N ILE A 4 -19.98 -5.86 35.71
CA ILE A 4 -20.01 -6.18 34.27
C ILE A 4 -18.80 -5.50 33.61
N LEU A 5 -17.71 -6.26 33.68
CA LEU A 5 -16.61 -6.40 32.73
C LEU A 5 -16.59 -5.42 31.54
N LYS A 6 -15.72 -4.42 31.63
CA LYS A 6 -15.22 -3.65 30.47
C LYS A 6 -14.41 -4.59 29.58
N LEU A 7 -15.01 -5.09 28.51
CA LEU A 7 -14.31 -5.67 27.37
C LEU A 7 -14.67 -4.85 26.13
N PHE A 8 -14.17 -3.61 26.09
CA PHE A 8 -13.93 -2.97 24.81
C PHE A 8 -12.70 -3.66 24.23
N ALA A 9 -12.94 -4.70 23.43
CA ALA A 9 -11.95 -5.21 22.50
C ALA A 9 -11.69 -4.11 21.48
N THR A 10 -10.80 -3.20 21.84
CA THR A 10 -10.14 -2.28 20.93
C THR A 10 -9.36 -3.11 19.93
N PHE A 11 -10.04 -3.57 18.88
CA PHE A 11 -9.42 -4.05 17.67
C PHE A 11 -8.88 -2.82 16.91
N PHE A 12 -7.88 -2.17 17.51
CA PHE A 12 -6.92 -1.42 16.73
C PHE A 12 -6.25 -2.48 15.88
N CYS A 13 -6.58 -2.49 14.59
CA CYS A 13 -5.62 -2.97 13.61
C CYS A 13 -4.42 -2.04 13.78
N PHE A 14 -3.46 -2.44 14.63
CA PHE A 14 -2.15 -1.82 14.70
C PHE A 14 -1.58 -2.02 13.29
N ILE A 15 -1.64 -0.97 12.47
CA ILE A 15 -0.72 -0.86 11.35
C ILE A 15 0.65 -0.99 12.00
N ALA A 16 1.37 -2.06 11.67
CA ALA A 16 2.74 -2.28 12.09
C ALA A 16 3.57 -1.13 11.52
N SER A 17 3.81 -0.10 12.33
CA SER A 17 4.51 1.12 11.94
C SER A 17 6.00 0.86 12.11
N GLY A 18 6.59 0.15 11.15
CA GLY A 18 8.02 -0.12 11.13
C GLY A 18 8.86 1.13 11.41
N VAL A 19 9.99 0.96 12.10
CA VAL A 19 10.91 2.04 12.44
C VAL A 19 11.65 2.46 11.17
N GLN A 20 11.35 3.67 10.66
CA GLN A 20 11.99 4.20 9.47
C GLN A 20 13.44 4.62 9.76
N CYS A 21 14.39 4.07 9.01
CA CYS A 21 15.82 4.37 9.14
C CYS A 21 16.26 5.48 8.17
N ASP A 22 15.79 5.41 6.93
CA ASP A 22 15.89 6.46 5.91
C ASP A 22 14.75 6.32 4.89
N ASP A 23 14.86 7.04 3.76
CA ASP A 23 13.86 7.01 2.68
C ASP A 23 13.71 5.61 2.06
N THR A 24 14.76 4.78 2.10
CA THR A 24 14.87 3.48 1.42
C THR A 24 14.94 2.29 2.36
N ARG A 25 14.97 2.50 3.69
CA ARG A 25 15.19 1.43 4.67
C ARG A 25 14.35 1.59 5.93
N SER A 26 13.80 0.48 6.41
CA SER A 26 13.08 0.40 7.69
C SER A 26 13.40 -0.87 8.46
N CYS A 27 13.02 -0.87 9.73
CA CYS A 27 13.08 -1.99 10.64
C CYS A 27 11.68 -2.35 11.14
N ALA A 28 11.51 -3.57 11.65
CA ALA A 28 10.27 -3.96 12.32
C ALA A 28 10.00 -3.07 13.54
N ASP A 29 8.73 -3.00 13.96
CA ASP A 29 8.35 -2.34 15.21
C ASP A 29 9.21 -2.83 16.38
N GLY A 30 9.60 -1.90 17.26
CA GLY A 30 10.43 -2.21 18.44
C GLY A 30 11.90 -2.53 18.13
N SER A 31 12.36 -2.30 16.89
CA SER A 31 13.77 -2.43 16.50
C SER A 31 14.47 -1.07 16.44
N THR A 32 15.81 -1.07 16.39
CA THR A 32 16.63 0.14 16.27
C THR A 32 17.44 0.11 14.98
N CYS A 33 17.44 1.22 14.25
CA CYS A 33 18.25 1.39 13.05
C CYS A 33 19.72 1.58 13.40
N CYS A 34 20.59 0.71 12.90
CA CYS A 34 22.04 0.79 13.06
C CYS A 34 22.74 0.82 11.71
N LYS A 35 23.84 1.58 11.62
CA LYS A 35 24.67 1.59 10.41
C LYS A 35 25.50 0.32 10.27
N THR A 36 25.70 -0.08 9.01
CA THR A 36 26.62 -1.14 8.60
C THR A 36 27.97 -0.55 8.19
N ARG A 37 29.00 -1.40 8.06
CA ARG A 37 30.34 -0.97 7.62
C ARG A 37 30.34 -0.32 6.23
N ALA A 38 29.39 -0.71 5.38
CA ALA A 38 29.22 -0.16 4.04
C ALA A 38 28.45 1.19 4.02
N GLY A 39 28.01 1.71 5.17
CA GLY A 39 27.24 2.95 5.27
C GLY A 39 25.72 2.79 5.08
N GLY A 40 25.26 1.58 4.72
CA GLY A 40 23.83 1.22 4.68
C GLY A 40 23.24 0.96 6.06
N TRP A 41 21.99 0.47 6.11
CA TRP A 41 21.25 0.21 7.34
C TRP A 41 21.05 -1.28 7.63
N ALA A 42 21.07 -1.60 8.92
CA ALA A 42 20.68 -2.87 9.50
C ALA A 42 19.85 -2.61 10.76
N CYS A 43 19.08 -3.61 11.18
CA CYS A 43 18.19 -3.51 12.32
C CYS A 43 18.77 -4.26 13.52
N CYS A 44 18.82 -3.59 14.66
CA CYS A 44 18.92 -4.27 15.92
C CYS A 44 17.51 -4.65 16.39
N PRO A 45 17.21 -5.93 16.66
CA PRO A 45 15.87 -6.36 17.12
C PRO A 45 15.68 -6.08 18.62
N LEU A 46 16.12 -4.91 19.06
CA LEU A 46 15.95 -4.37 20.41
C LEU A 46 15.54 -2.90 20.27
N PRO A 47 14.62 -2.42 21.13
CA PRO A 47 14.25 -1.01 21.15
C PRO A 47 15.38 -0.19 21.77
N LYS A 48 15.66 0.98 21.21
CA LYS A 48 16.69 1.92 21.67
C LYS A 48 18.06 1.27 21.93
N ALA A 49 18.44 0.36 21.04
CA ALA A 49 19.68 -0.39 21.15
C ALA A 49 20.90 0.52 20.96
N VAL A 50 21.99 0.17 21.63
CA VAL A 50 23.32 0.74 21.38
C VAL A 50 23.93 0.02 20.17
N CYS A 51 24.22 0.76 19.10
CA CYS A 51 24.91 0.21 17.93
C CYS A 51 26.42 0.14 18.20
N CYS A 52 26.99 -1.06 18.22
CA CYS A 52 28.42 -1.22 18.46
C CYS A 52 29.26 -0.81 17.24
N ASP A 53 30.50 -0.37 17.49
CA ASP A 53 31.47 0.13 16.49
C ASP A 53 32.01 -0.97 15.55
N ASP A 54 31.71 -2.23 15.83
CA ASP A 54 32.01 -3.34 14.93
C ASP A 54 31.11 -3.36 13.69
N HIS A 55 30.05 -2.54 13.67
CA HIS A 55 29.05 -2.44 12.61
C HIS A 55 28.25 -3.73 12.34
N GLU A 56 28.37 -4.74 13.21
CA GLU A 56 27.69 -6.04 13.07
C GLU A 56 26.80 -6.38 14.26
N HIS A 57 27.14 -5.91 15.46
CA HIS A 57 26.41 -6.24 16.69
C HIS A 57 25.82 -5.01 17.37
N CYS A 58 24.85 -5.25 18.25
CA CYS A 58 24.16 -4.22 19.00
C CYS A 58 23.86 -4.72 20.42
N CYS A 59 23.68 -3.77 21.31
CA CYS A 59 23.51 -3.98 22.72
C CYS A 59 22.20 -3.36 23.23
N PRO A 60 21.62 -3.87 24.34
CA PRO A 60 20.46 -3.25 24.96
C PRO A 60 20.69 -1.78 25.38
N GLU A 61 19.61 -1.04 25.61
CA GLU A 61 19.66 0.31 26.19
C GLU A 61 20.46 0.30 27.51
N ASP A 62 21.21 1.38 27.76
CA ASP A 62 22.05 1.59 28.95
C ASP A 62 23.22 0.61 29.17
N THR A 63 23.59 -0.17 28.17
CA THR A 63 24.78 -1.06 28.22
C THR A 63 25.92 -0.55 27.33
N THR A 64 27.16 -0.96 27.62
CA THR A 64 28.35 -0.60 26.83
C THR A 64 28.88 -1.82 26.08
N CYS A 65 29.17 -1.68 24.79
CA CYS A 65 29.75 -2.78 24.01
C CYS A 65 31.21 -3.04 24.42
N ASP A 66 31.52 -4.24 24.91
CA ASP A 66 32.88 -4.77 25.00
C ASP A 66 33.16 -5.60 23.73
N LEU A 67 33.91 -5.00 22.79
CA LEU A 67 34.28 -5.63 21.53
C LEU A 67 35.26 -6.81 21.69
N ALA A 68 36.03 -6.84 22.77
CA ALA A 68 37.02 -7.90 23.00
C ALA A 68 36.35 -9.15 23.61
N ALA A 69 35.41 -8.94 24.52
CA ALA A 69 34.63 -10.02 25.15
C ALA A 69 33.41 -10.45 24.31
N GLY A 70 32.92 -9.59 23.42
CA GLY A 70 31.71 -9.82 22.65
C GLY A 70 30.43 -9.69 23.49
N THR A 71 30.45 -8.75 24.43
CA THR A 71 29.40 -8.58 25.44
C THR A 71 28.93 -7.14 25.54
N CYS A 72 27.79 -6.97 26.21
CA CYS A 72 27.20 -5.71 26.60
C CYS A 72 27.27 -5.63 28.13
N ASP A 73 28.00 -4.64 28.63
CA ASP A 73 28.30 -4.54 30.05
C ASP A 73 27.57 -3.35 30.69
N GLN A 74 27.04 -3.57 31.89
CA GLN A 74 26.42 -2.52 32.70
C GLN A 74 26.50 -2.88 34.19
N GLY A 75 27.11 -2.02 35.00
CA GLY A 75 27.02 -2.07 36.46
C GLY A 75 27.39 -3.41 37.12
N GLY A 76 28.30 -4.19 36.52
CA GLY A 76 28.74 -5.49 37.02
C GLY A 76 28.05 -6.71 36.40
N PHE A 77 27.14 -6.50 35.45
CA PHE A 77 26.54 -7.55 34.62
C PHE A 77 27.08 -7.47 33.20
N SER A 78 27.27 -8.64 32.59
CA SER A 78 27.75 -8.80 31.23
C SER A 78 26.84 -9.79 30.51
N VAL A 79 26.26 -9.37 29.39
CA VAL A 79 25.38 -10.22 28.56
C VAL A 79 25.94 -10.31 27.15
N PRO A 80 25.77 -11.43 26.43
CA PRO A 80 26.18 -11.50 25.03
C PRO A 80 25.47 -10.43 24.19
N TRP A 81 26.22 -9.79 23.30
CA TRP A 81 25.62 -8.87 22.34
C TRP A 81 24.77 -9.59 21.29
N LEU A 82 23.95 -8.83 20.58
CA LEU A 82 23.06 -9.37 19.57
C LEU A 82 23.52 -8.97 18.17
N LYS A 83 23.38 -9.88 17.22
CA LYS A 83 23.71 -9.59 15.82
C LYS A 83 22.61 -8.74 15.18
N LYS A 84 23.02 -7.72 14.42
CA LYS A 84 22.12 -6.95 13.58
C LYS A 84 21.53 -7.86 12.48
N VAL A 85 20.28 -7.60 12.10
CA VAL A 85 19.62 -8.24 10.94
C VAL A 85 19.52 -7.25 9.78
N PRO A 86 19.40 -7.70 8.52
CA PRO A 86 19.24 -6.79 7.39
C PRO A 86 18.03 -5.87 7.56
N ALA A 87 18.19 -4.59 7.21
CA ALA A 87 17.05 -3.68 7.15
C ALA A 87 16.16 -4.00 5.96
N LEU A 88 14.85 -3.88 6.20
CA LEU A 88 13.84 -3.96 5.15
C LEU A 88 14.10 -2.83 4.16
N VAL A 89 13.97 -3.12 2.87
CA VAL A 89 14.01 -2.08 1.86
C VAL A 89 12.63 -1.41 1.85
N ASN A 90 12.60 -0.11 2.13
CA ASN A 90 11.51 0.74 1.69
C ASN A 90 11.77 1.02 0.21
N GLU A 91 11.70 -0.01 -0.64
CA GLU A 91 11.49 0.33 -2.04
C GLU A 91 10.04 0.83 -2.10
N PRO A 92 9.78 2.06 -2.55
CA PRO A 92 8.75 2.14 -3.54
C PRO A 92 9.29 1.34 -4.71
N ASN A 93 8.84 0.10 -4.87
CA ASN A 93 9.20 -0.70 -6.03
C ASN A 93 8.43 -0.10 -7.21
N GLU A 94 8.74 1.15 -7.55
CA GLU A 94 8.33 1.80 -8.77
C GLU A 94 9.18 1.13 -9.84
N GLU A 95 8.74 -0.07 -10.26
CA GLU A 95 9.45 -0.83 -11.27
C GLU A 95 9.51 0.07 -12.51
N LYS A 96 10.72 0.59 -12.79
CA LYS A 96 10.96 1.34 -14.01
C LYS A 96 10.76 0.40 -15.17
N CYS A 97 9.74 0.69 -15.96
CA CYS A 97 9.45 -0.02 -17.19
C CYS A 97 10.50 0.31 -18.25
N ASP A 98 10.94 1.57 -18.28
CA ASP A 98 12.09 2.06 -19.05
C ASP A 98 12.71 3.32 -18.40
N ASP A 99 13.51 4.08 -19.17
CA ASP A 99 14.19 5.29 -18.71
C ASP A 99 13.21 6.44 -18.35
N GLU A 100 12.01 6.46 -18.93
CA GLU A 100 11.03 7.55 -18.81
C GLU A 100 9.71 7.12 -18.12
N THR A 101 9.44 5.82 -18.00
CA THR A 101 8.16 5.27 -17.57
C THR A 101 8.32 4.32 -16.39
N SER A 102 7.48 4.50 -15.37
CA SER A 102 7.47 3.72 -14.14
C SER A 102 6.04 3.36 -13.72
N CYS A 103 5.90 2.25 -13.00
CA CYS A 103 4.62 1.82 -12.44
C CYS A 103 4.61 1.89 -10.91
N PRO A 104 3.49 2.23 -10.26
CA PRO A 104 3.41 2.29 -8.79
C PRO A 104 3.77 0.97 -8.11
N ASP A 105 4.14 1.05 -6.84
CA ASP A 105 4.54 -0.10 -6.02
C ASP A 105 3.57 -1.28 -6.11
N GLY A 106 4.14 -2.46 -6.31
CA GLY A 106 3.37 -3.70 -6.43
C GLY A 106 2.64 -3.84 -7.77
N SER A 107 2.92 -2.98 -8.75
CA SER A 107 2.46 -3.13 -10.13
C SER A 107 3.56 -3.70 -11.02
N THR A 108 3.18 -4.34 -12.12
CA THR A 108 4.09 -4.91 -13.12
C THR A 108 3.99 -4.14 -14.44
N CYS A 109 5.13 -3.83 -15.04
CA CYS A 109 5.20 -3.19 -16.36
C CYS A 109 4.80 -4.15 -17.48
N CYS A 110 3.79 -3.77 -18.27
CA CYS A 110 3.34 -4.50 -19.44
C CYS A 110 3.50 -3.65 -20.70
N LYS A 111 4.18 -4.21 -21.71
CA LYS A 111 4.44 -3.50 -22.96
C LYS A 111 3.28 -3.66 -23.94
N LEU A 112 2.78 -2.54 -24.45
CA LEU A 112 1.75 -2.47 -25.48
C LEU A 112 2.38 -2.74 -26.86
N SER A 113 1.55 -3.16 -27.83
CA SER A 113 1.97 -3.40 -29.23
C SER A 113 2.39 -2.13 -29.95
N THR A 114 1.91 -0.97 -29.49
CA THR A 114 2.34 0.36 -29.95
C THR A 114 3.78 0.69 -29.56
N GLY A 115 4.33 -0.04 -28.57
CA GLY A 115 5.65 0.20 -28.00
C GLY A 115 5.62 0.91 -26.64
N ASP A 116 4.47 1.46 -26.26
CA ASP A 116 4.24 2.14 -24.98
C ASP A 116 4.10 1.15 -23.81
N TRP A 117 4.05 1.66 -22.57
CA TRP A 117 3.88 0.86 -21.35
C TRP A 117 2.55 1.08 -20.65
N ALA A 118 2.06 0.02 -20.01
CA ALA A 118 0.91 0.04 -19.12
C ALA A 118 1.24 -0.70 -17.82
N CYS A 119 0.60 -0.29 -16.72
CA CYS A 119 0.82 -0.88 -15.41
C CYS A 119 -0.24 -1.92 -15.08
N CYS A 120 0.17 -3.18 -14.92
CA CYS A 120 -0.65 -4.23 -14.34
C CYS A 120 -0.65 -4.07 -12.82
N PRO A 121 -1.81 -3.97 -12.14
CA PRO A 121 -1.88 -3.74 -10.69
C PRO A 121 -1.47 -4.96 -9.84
N LEU A 122 -1.11 -6.08 -10.47
CA LEU A 122 -0.68 -7.29 -9.79
C LEU A 122 0.86 -7.31 -9.70
N PRO A 123 1.43 -7.64 -8.53
CA PRO A 123 2.88 -7.82 -8.42
C PRO A 123 3.30 -9.09 -9.16
N HIS A 124 4.34 -8.97 -9.98
CA HIS A 124 4.81 -10.05 -10.85
C HIS A 124 3.71 -10.67 -11.74
N GLY A 125 2.81 -9.82 -12.24
CA GLY A 125 1.73 -10.20 -13.14
C GLY A 125 2.22 -10.66 -14.50
N VAL A 126 1.49 -11.59 -15.12
CA VAL A 126 1.73 -12.06 -16.49
C VAL A 126 0.95 -11.17 -17.46
N CYS A 127 1.63 -10.44 -18.31
CA CYS A 127 0.99 -9.59 -19.33
C CYS A 127 0.37 -10.45 -20.43
N CYS A 128 -0.93 -10.29 -20.67
CA CYS A 128 -1.63 -10.99 -21.74
C CYS A 128 -1.40 -10.30 -23.08
N ASN A 129 -1.58 -11.05 -24.18
CA ASN A 129 -1.29 -10.56 -25.52
C ASN A 129 -2.33 -9.57 -26.07
N ASP A 130 -3.49 -9.45 -25.42
CA ASP A 130 -4.48 -8.40 -25.70
C ASP A 130 -4.07 -7.03 -25.16
N GLN A 131 -3.02 -6.96 -24.33
CA GLN A 131 -2.40 -5.73 -23.83
C GLN A 131 -3.28 -4.91 -22.87
N GLU A 132 -4.52 -5.34 -22.64
CA GLU A 132 -5.44 -4.74 -21.67
C GLU A 132 -5.52 -5.57 -20.39
N HIS A 133 -5.25 -6.87 -20.47
CA HIS A 133 -5.39 -7.78 -19.35
C HIS A 133 -4.05 -8.31 -18.86
N CYS A 134 -4.00 -8.59 -17.57
CA CYS A 134 -2.88 -9.28 -16.95
C CYS A 134 -3.38 -10.31 -15.95
N CYS A 135 -2.59 -11.37 -15.79
CA CYS A 135 -2.90 -12.48 -14.91
C CYS A 135 -2.00 -12.48 -13.67
N PRO A 136 -2.46 -13.04 -12.54
CA PRO A 136 -1.61 -13.21 -11.37
C PRO A 136 -0.41 -14.11 -11.69
N GLN A 137 0.66 -13.97 -10.91
CA GLN A 137 1.85 -14.80 -11.05
C GLN A 137 1.50 -16.30 -11.09
N GLY A 138 2.01 -16.99 -12.10
CA GLY A 138 1.81 -18.43 -12.32
C GLY A 138 0.51 -18.81 -13.04
N TYR A 139 -0.33 -17.83 -13.41
CA TYR A 139 -1.49 -18.05 -14.28
C TYR A 139 -1.14 -17.75 -15.74
N GLN A 140 -1.76 -18.50 -16.66
CA GLN A 140 -1.65 -18.29 -18.10
C GLN A 140 -2.92 -17.66 -18.65
N CYS A 141 -2.75 -16.70 -19.56
CA CYS A 141 -3.87 -16.06 -20.23
C CYS A 141 -4.50 -17.03 -21.24
N ASN A 142 -5.78 -17.37 -21.03
CA ASN A 142 -6.62 -18.03 -22.03
C ASN A 142 -7.40 -16.96 -22.78
N MET A 143 -6.97 -16.67 -24.01
CA MET A 143 -7.56 -15.64 -24.87
C MET A 143 -8.93 -16.03 -25.43
N GLN A 144 -9.30 -17.32 -25.43
CA GLN A 144 -10.59 -17.78 -25.98
C GLN A 144 -11.74 -17.57 -24.99
N THR A 145 -11.45 -17.69 -23.70
CA THR A 145 -12.42 -17.55 -22.61
C THR A 145 -12.20 -16.29 -21.79
N SER A 146 -11.16 -15.51 -22.10
CA SER A 146 -10.72 -14.32 -21.35
C SER A 146 -10.50 -14.64 -19.87
N THR A 147 -9.82 -15.75 -19.58
CA THR A 147 -9.58 -16.24 -18.21
C THR A 147 -8.09 -16.40 -17.93
N CYS A 148 -7.72 -16.17 -16.67
CA CYS A 148 -6.42 -16.55 -16.14
C CYS A 148 -6.51 -17.98 -15.63
N GLU A 149 -5.74 -18.90 -16.21
CA GLU A 149 -5.81 -20.32 -15.89
C GLU A 149 -4.51 -20.83 -15.26
N ARG A 150 -4.68 -21.56 -14.17
CA ARG A 150 -3.62 -22.29 -13.50
C ARG A 150 -4.24 -23.55 -12.93
N GLN A 151 -3.58 -24.69 -13.15
CA GLN A 151 -4.00 -26.05 -12.80
C GLN A 151 -5.21 -26.14 -11.83
N SER A 152 -6.40 -26.37 -12.43
CA SER A 152 -7.66 -26.84 -11.82
C SER A 152 -8.33 -26.02 -10.69
N LEU A 153 -8.45 -24.69 -10.81
CA LEU A 153 -9.48 -23.94 -10.06
C LEU A 153 -10.18 -22.89 -10.94
N VAL A 154 -11.49 -23.04 -11.12
CA VAL A 154 -12.39 -22.15 -11.87
C VAL A 154 -13.44 -21.62 -10.89
N PHE A 155 -13.62 -20.30 -10.77
CA PHE A 155 -14.67 -19.70 -9.92
C PHE A 155 -15.75 -18.99 -10.75
N PRO A 156 -17.05 -19.30 -10.55
CA PRO A 156 -18.17 -18.58 -11.17
C PRO A 156 -18.55 -17.25 -10.47
N TRP A 157 -19.11 -16.32 -11.23
CA TRP A 157 -19.58 -15.00 -10.78
C TRP A 157 -20.90 -15.12 -9.99
N VAL A 158 -20.85 -15.13 -8.65
CA VAL A 158 -22.06 -15.15 -7.79
C VAL A 158 -22.10 -13.93 -6.86
N PHE A 159 -22.20 -12.73 -7.43
CA PHE A 159 -22.73 -11.58 -6.70
C PHE A 159 -23.76 -10.85 -7.55
N GLN A 160 -25.03 -11.23 -7.38
CA GLN A 160 -26.17 -10.51 -7.93
C GLN A 160 -26.36 -9.20 -7.14
N LYS A 161 -26.30 -8.08 -7.87
CA LYS A 161 -26.61 -6.73 -7.38
C LYS A 161 -28.11 -6.61 -7.05
N ALA A 162 -28.42 -6.34 -5.79
CA ALA A 162 -29.79 -5.99 -5.37
C ALA A 162 -30.14 -4.54 -5.82
N PRO A 163 -31.40 -4.25 -6.18
CA PRO A 163 -31.80 -2.90 -6.55
C PRO A 163 -31.93 -2.00 -5.31
N LEU A 164 -31.45 -0.76 -5.43
CA LEU A 164 -31.67 0.29 -4.43
C LEU A 164 -33.14 0.70 -4.41
N TYR A 165 -33.78 0.53 -3.27
CA TYR A 165 -35.07 1.11 -2.95
C TYR A 165 -34.90 2.62 -2.69
N SER A 166 -35.76 3.42 -3.30
CA SER A 166 -35.93 4.83 -2.96
C SER A 166 -36.69 4.94 -1.65
N LEU A 167 -36.08 5.55 -0.64
CA LEU A 167 -36.83 6.17 0.45
C LEU A 167 -36.28 7.57 0.72
N SER A 168 -36.95 8.53 0.09
CA SER A 168 -37.18 9.84 0.65
C SER A 168 -37.67 9.74 2.10
N ALA A 169 -36.97 10.38 3.05
CA ALA A 169 -37.54 11.25 4.07
C ALA A 169 -36.47 11.58 5.13
N ALA A 170 -36.38 12.87 5.42
CA ALA A 170 -35.45 13.49 6.35
C ALA A 170 -35.53 12.95 7.79
N SER A 171 -34.39 12.92 8.49
CA SER A 171 -34.30 13.46 9.86
C SER A 171 -32.83 13.73 10.26
N PRO A 172 -32.55 14.75 11.08
CA PRO A 172 -31.21 15.28 11.31
C PRO A 172 -30.58 14.64 12.55
N ASP A 173 -29.40 14.03 12.40
CA ASP A 173 -28.46 13.97 13.50
C ASP A 173 -27.03 14.15 12.98
N SER A 174 -26.40 15.15 13.56
CA SER A 174 -25.13 15.72 13.13
C SER A 174 -24.01 15.01 13.84
N ARG A 175 -23.23 14.26 13.07
CA ARG A 175 -21.77 14.15 13.19
C ARG A 175 -21.29 13.27 12.05
N GLY A 176 -20.87 13.92 10.97
CA GLY A 176 -19.96 13.26 10.04
C GLY A 176 -20.37 13.14 8.58
N ASN A 177 -20.75 14.24 7.95
CA ASN A 177 -20.91 14.26 6.50
C ASN A 177 -20.01 15.32 5.87
N ASP A 178 -19.12 14.89 4.97
CA ASP A 178 -18.36 15.76 4.08
C ASP A 178 -19.31 16.35 3.03
N LYS A 179 -19.48 17.67 3.03
CA LYS A 179 -20.37 18.39 2.09
C LYS A 179 -19.73 18.46 0.70
N CYS A 180 -20.44 17.94 -0.31
CA CYS A 180 -20.01 18.01 -1.71
C CYS A 180 -20.55 19.27 -2.41
N ASP A 181 -21.81 19.62 -2.17
CA ASP A 181 -22.43 20.89 -2.55
C ASP A 181 -23.65 21.21 -1.65
N ASP A 182 -24.47 22.20 -2.02
CA ASP A 182 -25.64 22.63 -1.24
C ASP A 182 -26.74 21.57 -1.05
N GLN A 183 -26.72 20.47 -1.81
CA GLN A 183 -27.72 19.39 -1.77
C GLN A 183 -27.10 17.98 -1.59
N HIS A 184 -25.79 17.80 -1.79
CA HIS A 184 -25.12 16.50 -1.78
C HIS A 184 -24.08 16.39 -0.67
N TYR A 185 -24.15 15.29 0.08
CA TYR A 185 -23.33 15.02 1.26
C TYR A 185 -22.88 13.55 1.24
N CYS A 186 -21.64 13.29 1.63
CA CYS A 186 -21.07 11.95 1.78
C CYS A 186 -20.73 11.67 3.24
N SER A 187 -20.83 10.41 3.69
CA SER A 187 -20.48 10.03 5.06
C SER A 187 -18.97 10.15 5.33
N ASP A 188 -18.57 10.22 6.61
CA ASP A 188 -17.18 10.39 7.13
C ASP A 188 -16.06 9.50 6.56
N GLN A 189 -16.37 8.53 5.71
CA GLN A 189 -15.40 7.64 5.05
C GLN A 189 -15.55 7.62 3.53
N GLN A 190 -16.32 8.56 2.98
CA GLN A 190 -16.63 8.65 1.57
C GLN A 190 -16.21 10.01 1.02
N THR A 191 -15.52 10.00 -0.12
CA THR A 191 -15.08 11.24 -0.77
C THR A 191 -16.07 11.69 -1.83
N CYS A 192 -16.33 12.99 -1.89
CA CYS A 192 -17.12 13.63 -2.93
C CYS A 192 -16.45 13.50 -4.31
N CYS A 193 -17.15 12.91 -5.28
CA CYS A 193 -16.68 12.68 -6.63
C CYS A 193 -17.70 13.22 -7.65
N LYS A 194 -17.22 13.86 -8.72
CA LYS A 194 -18.09 14.19 -9.88
C LYS A 194 -18.18 12.98 -10.82
N THR A 195 -19.41 12.63 -11.21
CA THR A 195 -19.69 11.62 -12.22
C THR A 195 -19.44 12.18 -13.64
N ALA A 196 -19.38 11.30 -14.65
CA ALA A 196 -19.26 11.70 -16.05
C ALA A 196 -20.46 12.53 -16.55
N ALA A 197 -21.60 12.45 -15.87
CA ALA A 197 -22.79 13.27 -16.13
C ALA A 197 -22.76 14.64 -15.41
N GLY A 198 -21.67 14.95 -14.68
CA GLY A 198 -21.50 16.22 -13.97
C GLY A 198 -22.18 16.32 -12.61
N THR A 199 -22.82 15.25 -12.13
CA THR A 199 -23.49 15.20 -10.82
C THR A 199 -22.54 14.72 -9.72
N TRP A 200 -22.85 15.03 -8.45
CA TRP A 200 -22.08 14.57 -7.30
C TRP A 200 -22.46 13.15 -6.89
N GLY A 201 -21.46 12.36 -6.49
CA GLY A 201 -21.60 11.03 -5.91
C GLY A 201 -20.53 10.76 -4.85
N CYS A 202 -20.74 9.70 -4.08
CA CYS A 202 -19.86 9.32 -2.97
C CYS A 202 -19.00 8.12 -3.33
N CYS A 203 -17.68 8.29 -3.28
CA CYS A 203 -16.71 7.23 -3.53
C CYS A 203 -16.33 6.54 -2.20
N PRO A 204 -16.17 5.19 -2.17
CA PRO A 204 -15.84 4.43 -0.96
C PRO A 204 -14.37 4.55 -0.50
N TYR A 205 -13.56 5.36 -1.18
CA TYR A 205 -12.16 5.60 -0.83
C TYR A 205 -12.02 6.88 0.01
N SER A 206 -11.24 6.80 1.09
CA SER A 206 -11.01 7.89 2.02
C SER A 206 -10.00 8.91 1.48
N LYS A 207 -10.45 10.18 1.39
CA LYS A 207 -9.64 11.41 1.24
C LYS A 207 -8.64 11.42 0.08
N VAL A 208 -9.14 11.35 -1.15
CA VAL A 208 -8.39 11.84 -2.31
C VAL A 208 -8.67 13.33 -2.45
N THR A 209 -7.76 14.18 -1.97
CA THR A 209 -7.78 15.61 -2.30
C THR A 209 -7.56 15.76 -3.80
N ARG A 210 -8.64 16.04 -4.55
CA ARG A 210 -8.49 16.54 -5.92
C ARG A 210 -8.00 17.98 -5.81
N ASP A 211 -6.70 18.19 -6.00
CA ASP A 211 -6.21 19.50 -6.37
C ASP A 211 -6.86 19.92 -7.69
N PRO A 212 -7.54 21.08 -7.75
CA PRO A 212 -7.94 21.68 -9.00
C PRO A 212 -6.75 22.50 -9.49
N VAL A 213 -6.02 21.99 -10.49
CA VAL A 213 -5.27 22.73 -11.53
C VAL A 213 -4.31 21.75 -12.20
N LYS A 214 -4.79 21.09 -13.25
CA LYS A 214 -4.13 21.07 -14.56
C LYS A 214 -5.04 20.39 -15.57
N HIS A 215 -5.35 21.16 -16.60
CA HIS A 215 -6.09 20.78 -17.80
C HIS A 215 -5.55 19.49 -18.42
N ILE A 216 -6.46 18.59 -18.79
CA ILE A 216 -6.49 18.09 -20.17
C ILE A 216 -7.94 18.25 -20.63
N GLU A 217 -8.17 19.25 -21.48
CA GLU A 217 -9.36 19.30 -22.30
C GLU A 217 -9.37 18.04 -23.18
N ALA A 218 -10.22 17.07 -22.84
CA ALA A 218 -10.65 16.09 -23.82
C ALA A 218 -11.67 16.78 -24.72
N THR A 219 -11.17 17.51 -25.72
CA THR A 219 -11.97 17.81 -26.91
C THR A 219 -12.35 16.47 -27.52
N LEU A 220 -13.63 16.12 -27.33
CA LEU A 220 -14.35 15.13 -28.09
C LEU A 220 -14.25 15.50 -29.58
N ASN A 221 -13.29 14.91 -30.30
CA ASN A 221 -13.43 14.69 -31.72
C ASN A 221 -13.77 13.21 -31.92
N VAL A 222 -15.08 12.96 -31.96
CA VAL A 222 -15.66 11.73 -32.47
C VAL A 222 -15.33 11.65 -33.97
N PRO A 223 -14.85 10.51 -34.49
CA PRO A 223 -14.70 10.32 -35.92
C PRO A 223 -16.08 10.06 -36.57
N GLU A 224 -16.55 11.00 -37.39
CA GLU A 224 -17.63 10.76 -38.36
C GLU A 224 -17.02 10.15 -39.64
N TRP A 225 -17.31 8.87 -39.88
CA TRP A 225 -17.24 8.26 -41.21
C TRP A 225 -18.60 7.64 -41.51
N ILE A 226 -19.27 8.13 -42.57
CA ILE A 226 -20.24 7.50 -43.50
C ILE A 226 -20.74 8.67 -44.39
N SER A 227 -20.13 8.91 -45.56
CA SER A 227 -20.55 8.49 -46.91
C SER A 227 -21.67 9.33 -47.52
N ASP A 228 -21.35 9.95 -48.68
CA ASP A 228 -22.20 10.51 -49.76
C ASP A 228 -23.58 11.11 -49.44
#